data_AF-A0A0W0SWK9-F1
#
_entry.id   AF-A0A0W0SWK9-F1
#
_cell.length_a   1.000
_cell.length_b   1.000
_cell.length_c   1.000
_cell.angle_alpha   90.00
_cell.angle_beta   90.00
_cell.angle_gamma   90.00
#
_symmetry.space_group_name_H-M   'P 1'
#
loop_
_entity.id
_entity.type
_entity.pdbx_description
1 polymer ?
#
loop_
_entity_poly.entity_id
_entity_poly.type
_entity_poly.pdbx_seq_one_letter_code
_entity_poly.pdbx_strand_id
1 'polypeptide(L)'
;MVQQCTIIRRLFLMAMLLPGVAFVYANPPANFTQAKKKAEIIFRTNRSTLYCDCTYNEKNQIDLLSFQMQEAAVKSRRASRVEYDT
;
A
#
# COMPACT_ATOMS: atom_id res chain seq x y z
N MET A 1 -37.36 -41.57 -6.72
CA MET A 1 -36.06 -41.54 -6.01
C MET A 1 -34.97 -40.74 -6.74
N VAL A 2 -34.88 -40.75 -8.07
CA VAL A 2 -33.84 -40.01 -8.84
C VAL A 2 -33.90 -38.48 -8.63
N GLN A 3 -35.09 -37.92 -8.46
CA GLN A 3 -35.34 -36.48 -8.37
C GLN A 3 -34.89 -35.84 -7.03
N GLN A 4 -34.82 -36.63 -5.95
CA GLN A 4 -34.33 -36.16 -4.65
C GLN A 4 -32.80 -36.02 -4.63
N CYS A 5 -32.09 -36.85 -5.40
CA CYS A 5 -30.63 -36.85 -5.47
C CYS A 5 -30.07 -35.61 -6.20
N THR A 6 -30.77 -35.12 -7.23
CA THR A 6 -30.40 -33.90 -7.96
C THR A 6 -30.63 -32.62 -7.15
N ILE A 7 -31.66 -32.58 -6.31
CA ILE A 7 -31.93 -31.44 -5.42
C ILE A 7 -30.86 -31.34 -4.33
N ILE A 8 -30.54 -32.47 -3.68
CA ILE A 8 -29.49 -32.53 -2.64
C ILE A 8 -28.13 -32.12 -3.25
N ARG A 9 -27.80 -32.60 -4.45
CA ARG A 9 -26.58 -32.21 -5.17
C ARG A 9 -26.53 -30.71 -5.49
N ARG A 10 -27.66 -30.11 -5.92
CA ARG A 10 -27.73 -28.67 -6.22
C ARG A 10 -27.60 -27.82 -4.95
N LEU A 11 -28.23 -28.24 -3.85
CA LEU A 11 -28.10 -27.58 -2.55
C LEU A 11 -26.66 -27.67 -2.01
N PHE A 12 -25.99 -28.81 -2.20
CA PHE A 12 -24.59 -28.98 -1.80
C PHE A 12 -23.64 -28.07 -2.61
N LEU A 13 -23.89 -27.93 -3.92
CA LEU A 13 -23.12 -27.03 -4.79
C LEU A 13 -23.34 -25.56 -4.43
N MET A 14 -24.58 -25.16 -4.13
CA MET A 14 -24.87 -23.79 -3.69
C MET A 14 -24.28 -23.48 -2.31
N ALA A 15 -24.28 -24.45 -1.39
CA ALA A 15 -23.66 -24.32 -0.08
C ALA A 15 -22.12 -24.19 -0.16
N MET A 16 -21.47 -24.88 -1.10
CA MET A 16 -20.02 -24.71 -1.36
C MET A 16 -19.66 -23.36 -1.99
N LEU A 17 -20.59 -22.70 -2.68
CA LEU A 17 -20.38 -21.36 -3.26
C LEU A 17 -20.62 -20.22 -2.26
N LEU A 18 -21.18 -20.50 -1.08
CA LEU A 18 -21.50 -19.51 -0.05
C LEU A 18 -20.35 -19.03 0.86
N PRO A 19 -19.19 -19.70 1.06
CA PRO A 19 -18.21 -19.27 2.06
C PRO A 19 -17.31 -18.10 1.64
N GLY A 20 -17.61 -17.40 0.53
CA GLY A 20 -16.68 -16.43 -0.07
C GLY A 20 -16.78 -14.97 0.39
N VAL A 21 -17.81 -14.57 1.13
CA VAL A 21 -18.05 -13.14 1.43
C VAL A 21 -17.63 -12.78 2.85
N ALA A 22 -16.34 -12.98 3.15
CA ALA A 22 -15.76 -12.38 4.35
C ALA A 22 -15.59 -10.87 4.10
N PHE A 23 -16.39 -10.04 4.78
CA PHE A 23 -16.18 -8.60 4.81
C PHE A 23 -14.86 -8.31 5.53
N VAL A 24 -13.80 -8.05 4.76
CA VAL A 24 -12.53 -7.58 5.32
C VAL A 24 -12.71 -6.11 5.72
N TYR A 25 -12.89 -5.87 7.02
CA TYR A 25 -12.97 -4.53 7.58
C TYR A 25 -11.58 -4.05 7.98
N ALA A 26 -11.06 -3.04 7.27
CA ALA A 26 -9.81 -2.36 7.64
C ALA A 26 -10.15 -1.00 8.27
N ASN A 27 -9.75 -0.80 9.53
CA ASN A 27 -9.89 0.50 10.17
C ASN A 27 -8.98 1.54 9.48
N PRO A 28 -9.49 2.74 9.13
CA PRO A 28 -8.64 3.82 8.64
C PRO A 28 -7.65 4.27 9.73
N PRO A 29 -6.51 4.85 9.35
CA PRO A 29 -5.57 5.40 10.32
C PRO A 29 -6.23 6.54 11.10
N ALA A 30 -6.13 6.50 12.43
CA ALA A 30 -6.80 7.48 13.30
C ALA A 30 -6.08 8.84 13.37
N ASN A 31 -4.83 8.91 12.89
CA ASN A 31 -4.04 10.14 12.89
C ASN A 31 -2.95 10.09 11.82
N PHE A 32 -2.32 11.24 11.59
CA PHE A 32 -1.26 11.41 10.60
C PHE A 32 -0.08 10.45 10.80
N THR A 33 0.33 10.21 12.06
CA THR A 33 1.43 9.27 12.36
C THR A 33 1.09 7.84 11.94
N GLN A 34 -0.15 7.40 12.15
CA GLN A 34 -0.61 6.09 11.67
C GLN A 34 -0.72 6.06 10.15
N ALA A 35 -1.22 7.14 9.53
CA ALA A 35 -1.33 7.24 8.08
C ALA A 35 0.05 7.16 7.41
N LYS A 36 1.04 7.88 7.95
CA LYS A 36 2.43 7.83 7.50
C LYS A 36 3.02 6.43 7.57
N LYS A 37 2.81 5.70 8.67
CA LYS A 37 3.24 4.29 8.79
C LYS A 37 2.58 3.39 7.73
N LYS A 38 1.30 3.61 7.41
CA LYS A 38 0.62 2.87 6.34
C LYS A 38 1.16 3.24 4.97
N ALA A 39 1.46 4.51 4.73
CA ALA A 39 2.06 4.97 3.49
C ALA A 39 3.46 4.35 3.28
N GLU A 40 4.29 4.23 4.33
CA GLU A 40 5.59 3.54 4.25
C GLU A 40 5.44 2.07 3.77
N ILE A 41 4.35 1.40 4.15
CA ILE A 41 4.06 0.03 3.69
C ILE A 41 3.63 0.03 2.22
N ILE A 42 2.74 0.96 1.84
CA ILE A 42 2.19 1.06 0.48
C ILE A 42 3.31 1.34 -0.54
N PHE A 43 4.20 2.28 -0.24
CA PHE A 43 5.28 2.69 -1.14
C PHE A 43 6.53 1.81 -1.03
N ARG A 44 6.48 0.69 -0.29
CA ARG A 44 7.65 -0.19 -0.13
C ARG A 44 8.08 -0.83 -1.46
N THR A 45 7.14 -1.12 -2.34
CA THR A 45 7.39 -1.74 -3.66
C THR A 45 7.75 -0.72 -4.73
N ASN A 46 7.31 0.53 -4.58
CA ASN A 46 7.63 1.62 -5.48
C ASN A 46 8.04 2.86 -4.66
N ARG A 47 9.35 2.98 -4.43
CA ARG A 47 9.94 4.10 -3.69
C ARG A 47 10.35 5.21 -4.65
N SER A 48 9.40 6.08 -4.97
CA SER A 48 9.66 7.30 -5.74
C SER A 48 8.96 8.51 -5.10
N THR A 49 9.57 9.69 -5.17
CA THR A 49 8.99 10.93 -4.65
C THR A 49 7.90 11.47 -5.59
N LEU A 50 6.91 12.15 -5.02
CA LEU A 50 5.75 12.64 -5.76
C LEU A 50 6.10 13.69 -6.84
N TYR A 51 6.98 14.64 -6.50
CA TYR A 51 7.18 15.84 -7.34
C TYR A 51 8.33 15.70 -8.34
N CYS A 52 9.39 15.00 -7.95
CA CYS A 52 10.62 14.91 -8.75
C CYS A 52 10.92 13.50 -9.25
N ASP A 53 10.04 12.53 -8.96
CA ASP A 53 10.21 11.11 -9.32
C ASP A 53 11.60 10.56 -8.91
N CYS A 54 12.11 11.06 -7.79
CA CYS A 54 13.39 10.65 -7.25
C CYS A 54 13.23 9.35 -6.48
N THR A 55 14.03 8.35 -6.83
CA THR A 55 14.08 7.11 -6.06
C THR A 55 14.76 7.34 -4.71
N TYR A 56 14.29 6.62 -3.69
CA TYR A 56 14.82 6.73 -2.34
C TYR A 56 15.00 5.37 -1.66
N ASN A 57 15.91 5.31 -0.69
CA ASN A 57 16.29 4.07 -0.02
C ASN A 57 15.36 3.71 1.17
N GLU A 58 15.62 2.58 1.81
CA GLU A 58 14.82 2.08 2.94
C GLU A 58 14.80 3.01 4.15
N LYS A 59 15.79 3.90 4.26
CA LYS A 59 15.91 4.90 5.33
C LYS A 59 15.23 6.22 4.95
N ASN A 60 14.42 6.23 3.89
CA ASN A 60 13.77 7.42 3.34
C ASN A 60 14.79 8.49 2.92
N GLN A 61 15.92 8.09 2.34
CA GLN A 61 16.95 9.02 1.84
C GLN A 61 17.05 9.01 0.32
N ILE A 62 17.22 10.19 -0.26
CA ILE A 62 17.37 10.43 -1.70
C ILE A 62 18.85 10.65 -2.00
N ASP A 63 19.34 10.01 -3.08
CA ASP A 63 20.66 10.34 -3.62
C ASP A 63 20.57 11.58 -4.52
N LEU A 64 20.90 12.74 -3.95
CA LEU A 64 20.83 14.02 -4.66
C LEU A 64 21.83 14.12 -5.83
N LEU A 65 22.89 13.29 -5.85
CA LEU A 65 23.87 13.31 -6.94
C LEU A 65 23.27 12.73 -8.21
N SER A 66 22.63 11.56 -8.11
CA SER A 66 22.00 10.87 -9.23
C SER A 66 20.89 11.70 -9.90
N PHE A 67 20.23 12.58 -9.14
CA PHE A 67 19.15 13.44 -9.62
C PHE A 67 19.57 14.88 -9.91
N GLN A 68 20.88 15.20 -9.89
CA GLN A 68 21.41 16.54 -10.17
C GLN A 68 20.83 17.64 -9.24
N MET A 69 20.62 17.32 -7.97
CA MET A 69 20.02 18.20 -6.94
C MET A 69 21.00 18.55 -5.81
N GLN A 70 22.30 18.56 -6.08
CA GLN A 70 23.35 18.79 -5.07
C GLN A 70 23.21 20.18 -4.42
N GLU A 71 22.77 21.18 -5.17
CA GLU A 71 22.52 22.52 -4.64
C GLU A 71 21.44 22.53 -3.55
N ALA A 72 20.46 21.63 -3.63
CA ALA A 72 19.44 21.50 -2.60
C ALA A 72 20.02 21.04 -1.27
N ALA A 73 21.07 20.20 -1.29
CA ALA A 73 21.79 19.75 -0.09
C ALA A 73 22.47 20.93 0.63
N VAL A 74 22.99 21.89 -0.12
CA VAL A 74 23.62 23.11 0.42
C VAL A 74 22.58 24.00 1.08
N LYS A 75 21.40 24.13 0.47
CA LYS A 75 20.30 24.96 0.98
C LYS A 75 19.63 24.33 2.21
N SER A 76 19.53 23.00 2.28
CA SER A 76 18.86 22.32 3.38
C SER A 76 19.30 20.87 3.55
N ARG A 77 19.60 20.49 4.79
CA ARG A 77 19.80 19.07 5.16
C ARG A 77 18.55 18.21 4.97
N ARG A 78 17.36 18.82 4.83
CA ARG A 78 16.10 18.10 4.61
C ARG A 78 15.97 17.58 3.19
N ALA A 79 16.68 18.18 2.22
CA ALA A 79 16.59 17.79 0.82
C ALA A 79 16.91 16.31 0.57
N SER A 80 17.77 15.71 1.39
CA SER A 80 18.15 14.30 1.28
C SER A 80 17.16 13.34 1.94
N ARG A 81 16.08 13.81 2.57
CA ARG A 81 15.10 12.97 3.28
C ARG A 81 13.70 13.12 2.69
N VAL A 82 13.02 12.00 2.50
CA VAL A 82 11.60 11.97 2.13
C VAL A 82 10.73 12.42 3.30
N GLU A 83 9.83 13.34 3.00
CA GLU A 83 8.80 13.83 3.91
C GLU A 83 7.43 13.57 3.30
N TYR A 84 6.43 13.44 4.16
CA TYR A 84 5.06 13.18 3.74
C TYR A 84 4.33 14.51 3.70
N ASP A 85 3.85 14.85 2.52
CA ASP A 85 3.03 16.04 2.30
C ASP A 85 1.59 15.81 2.79
N THR A 86 0.92 16.87 3.24
CA THR A 86 -0.45 16.83 3.79
C THR A 86 -1.49 17.29 2.80
#